data_AF-A0A2X2VDN6-F1
#
_entry.id   AF-A0A2X2VDN6-F1
#
_cell.length_a   1.000
_cell.length_b   1.000
_cell.length_c   1.000
_cell.angle_alpha   90.00
_cell.angle_beta   90.00
_cell.angle_gamma   90.00
#
_symmetry.space_group_name_H-M   'P 1'
#
loop_
_entity.id
_entity.type
_entity.pdbx_description
1 polymer ?
#
loop_
_entity_poly.entity_id
_entity_poly.type
_entity_poly.pdbx_seq_one_letter_code
_entity_poly.pdbx_strand_id
1 'polypeptide(L)'
;MKKIILTFFIIYGFGLNAQNTDYDWKKMDPKQRKEVINNLSPEERKELLKKFRNNMIMDNLNVDPGDKAEFTQLYNEYLDSQKQIKSQFDPGFNPETLSDDEAKAKLQQSFEIGQKLLDNRKRYAEKMQQVIPCQKVLKLFQSEGMMRDKMNERKPHVHNNTSGPKQNP
;
A
#
# COMPACT_ATOMS: atom_id res chain seq x y z
N MET A 1 10.35 -49.64 -47.12
CA MET A 1 10.98 -49.65 -45.78
C MET A 1 10.42 -48.48 -44.97
N LYS A 2 9.75 -48.77 -43.86
CA LYS A 2 9.13 -47.79 -42.95
C LYS A 2 10.21 -46.91 -42.32
N LYS A 3 10.10 -45.59 -42.44
CA LYS A 3 10.86 -44.64 -41.61
C LYS A 3 9.87 -43.87 -40.75
N ILE A 4 9.91 -44.16 -39.46
CA ILE A 4 9.20 -43.46 -38.39
C ILE A 4 9.86 -42.09 -38.29
N ILE A 5 9.12 -41.01 -38.55
CA ILE A 5 9.58 -39.65 -38.25
C ILE A 5 8.81 -39.18 -37.03
N LEU A 6 9.58 -39.04 -35.96
CA LEU A 6 9.19 -38.59 -34.63
C LEU A 6 8.80 -37.11 -34.68
N THR A 7 7.65 -36.79 -34.08
CA THR A 7 7.08 -35.46 -33.92
C THR A 7 7.93 -34.59 -32.99
N PHE A 8 8.22 -33.34 -33.38
CA PHE A 8 8.53 -32.27 -32.43
C PHE A 8 7.45 -31.20 -32.54
N PHE A 9 6.50 -31.24 -31.60
CA PHE A 9 5.63 -30.09 -31.33
C PHE A 9 6.49 -28.98 -30.77
N ILE A 10 6.74 -27.95 -31.56
CA ILE A 10 7.24 -26.67 -31.08
C ILE A 10 6.07 -26.05 -30.31
N ILE A 11 6.03 -26.30 -29.01
CA ILE A 11 5.17 -25.55 -28.10
C ILE A 11 5.78 -24.16 -28.10
N TYR A 12 5.15 -23.24 -28.84
CA TYR A 12 5.33 -21.81 -28.67
C TYR A 12 4.94 -21.48 -27.23
N GLY A 13 5.90 -21.58 -26.32
CA GLY A 13 5.80 -20.94 -25.02
C GLY A 13 5.69 -19.45 -25.31
N PHE A 14 4.49 -18.91 -25.17
CA PHE A 14 4.29 -17.49 -24.92
C PHE A 14 5.01 -17.17 -23.60
N GLY A 15 6.31 -16.94 -23.70
CA GLY A 15 7.03 -16.19 -22.69
C GLY A 15 6.41 -14.81 -22.69
N LEU A 16 5.52 -14.56 -21.72
CA LEU A 16 5.16 -13.22 -21.34
C LEU A 16 6.46 -12.53 -20.99
N ASN A 17 6.95 -11.72 -21.92
CA ASN A 17 7.99 -10.75 -21.67
C ASN A 17 7.45 -9.85 -20.56
N ALA A 18 7.82 -10.14 -19.32
CA ALA A 18 7.84 -9.12 -18.28
C ALA A 18 8.90 -8.11 -18.74
N GLN A 19 8.52 -7.23 -19.66
CA GLN A 19 9.36 -6.11 -20.06
C GLN A 19 9.60 -5.31 -18.80
N ASN A 20 10.86 -5.28 -18.37
CA ASN A 20 11.32 -4.46 -17.27
C ASN A 20 11.29 -3.01 -17.76
N THR A 21 10.11 -2.40 -17.77
CA THR A 21 9.93 -1.03 -18.29
C THR A 21 10.28 -0.04 -17.19
N ASP A 22 11.58 0.26 -17.11
CA ASP A 22 12.07 1.39 -16.34
C ASP A 22 11.75 2.69 -17.11
N TYR A 23 10.49 3.10 -17.06
CA TYR A 23 10.05 4.34 -17.70
C TYR A 23 10.67 5.54 -16.99
N ASP A 24 11.28 6.47 -17.74
CA ASP A 24 11.76 7.74 -17.20
C ASP A 24 10.58 8.72 -17.03
N TRP A 25 9.81 8.51 -15.97
CA TRP A 25 8.60 9.27 -15.66
C TRP A 25 8.84 10.77 -15.54
N LYS A 26 10.05 11.22 -15.19
CA LYS A 26 10.39 12.64 -15.06
C LYS A 26 10.40 13.35 -16.42
N LYS A 27 10.68 12.62 -17.51
CA LYS A 27 10.73 13.15 -18.88
C LYS A 27 9.42 13.04 -19.65
N MET A 28 8.47 12.22 -19.19
CA MET A 28 7.15 12.07 -19.84
C MET A 28 6.23 13.25 -19.51
N ASP A 29 5.46 13.70 -20.50
CA ASP A 29 4.38 14.67 -20.27
C ASP A 29 3.14 14.02 -19.61
N PRO A 30 2.25 14.79 -18.97
CA PRO A 30 1.10 14.25 -18.26
C PRO A 30 0.16 13.35 -19.08
N LYS A 31 0.01 13.61 -20.39
CA LYS A 31 -0.85 12.80 -21.27
C LYS A 31 -0.22 11.44 -21.53
N GLN A 32 1.08 11.41 -21.84
CA GLN A 32 1.84 10.17 -22.00
C GLN A 32 1.77 9.32 -20.73
N ARG A 33 1.99 9.91 -19.54
CA ARG A 33 1.89 9.18 -18.27
C ARG A 33 0.51 8.55 -18.08
N LYS A 34 -0.56 9.30 -18.38
CA LYS A 34 -1.94 8.82 -18.27
C LYS A 34 -2.20 7.66 -19.23
N GLU A 35 -1.72 7.76 -20.46
CA GLU A 35 -1.86 6.71 -21.48
C GLU A 35 -1.14 5.43 -21.06
N VAL A 36 0.12 5.52 -20.61
CA VAL A 36 0.85 4.36 -20.08
C VAL A 36 0.08 3.71 -18.94
N ILE A 37 -0.34 4.48 -17.93
CA ILE A 37 -1.07 3.94 -16.76
C ILE A 37 -2.40 3.28 -17.16
N ASN A 38 -3.10 3.83 -18.16
CA ASN A 38 -4.37 3.28 -18.65
C ASN A 38 -4.20 1.94 -19.37
N ASN A 39 -3.06 1.73 -20.04
CA ASN A 39 -2.77 0.52 -20.79
C ASN A 39 -2.20 -0.63 -19.93
N LEU A 40 -1.85 -0.37 -18.66
CA LEU A 40 -1.38 -1.41 -17.74
C LEU A 40 -2.53 -2.26 -17.21
N SER A 41 -2.28 -3.57 -17.08
CA SER A 41 -3.13 -4.48 -16.31
C SER A 41 -3.22 -4.04 -14.82
N PRO A 42 -4.23 -4.50 -14.07
CA PRO A 42 -4.35 -4.21 -12.64
C PRO A 42 -3.08 -4.58 -11.84
N GLU A 43 -2.46 -5.72 -12.16
CA GLU A 43 -1.24 -6.22 -11.55
C GLU A 43 -0.04 -5.33 -11.87
N GLU A 44 0.16 -4.96 -13.14
CA GLU A 44 1.24 -4.07 -13.54
C GLU A 44 1.07 -2.67 -12.95
N ARG A 45 -0.16 -2.16 -12.89
CA ARG A 45 -0.47 -0.88 -12.23
C ARG A 45 -0.14 -0.94 -10.74
N LYS A 46 -0.45 -2.06 -10.07
CA LYS A 46 -0.13 -2.25 -8.65
C LYS A 46 1.39 -2.25 -8.43
N GLU A 47 2.14 -2.98 -9.24
CA GLU A 47 3.61 -3.00 -9.15
C GLU A 47 4.22 -1.64 -9.48
N LEU A 48 3.67 -0.91 -10.45
CA LEU A 48 4.07 0.44 -10.76
C LEU A 48 3.88 1.38 -9.56
N LEU A 49 2.70 1.37 -8.93
CA LEU A 49 2.41 2.17 -7.74
C LEU A 49 3.33 1.81 -6.56
N LYS A 50 3.63 0.52 -6.40
CA LYS A 50 4.60 0.04 -5.39
C LYS A 50 6.00 0.61 -5.65
N LYS A 51 6.49 0.55 -6.90
CA LYS A 51 7.79 1.13 -7.30
C LYS A 51 7.83 2.64 -7.03
N PHE A 52 6.81 3.38 -7.45
CA PHE A 52 6.74 4.83 -7.21
C PHE A 52 6.77 5.18 -5.73
N ARG A 53 5.95 4.51 -4.92
CA ARG A 53 5.92 4.72 -3.47
C ARG A 53 7.30 4.46 -2.85
N ASN A 54 7.95 3.37 -3.24
CA ASN A 54 9.26 3.02 -2.70
C ASN A 54 10.30 4.08 -3.08
N ASN A 55 10.37 4.47 -4.36
CA ASN A 55 11.27 5.52 -4.83
C ASN A 55 11.04 6.85 -4.10
N MET A 56 9.78 7.26 -3.95
CA MET A 56 9.43 8.48 -3.23
C MET A 56 9.92 8.48 -1.78
N ILE A 57 9.80 7.34 -1.09
CA ILE A 57 10.29 7.22 0.29
C ILE A 57 11.81 7.18 0.34
N MET A 58 12.48 6.47 -0.57
CA MET A 58 13.95 6.47 -0.65
C MET A 58 14.49 7.89 -0.83
N ASP A 59 13.89 8.64 -1.76
CA ASP A 59 14.28 10.02 -2.06
C ASP A 59 13.97 10.96 -0.88
N ASN A 60 12.80 10.79 -0.23
CA ASN A 60 12.43 11.62 0.92
C ASN A 60 13.37 11.41 2.11
N LEU A 61 13.79 10.18 2.37
CA LEU A 61 14.67 9.83 3.47
C LEU A 61 16.15 10.02 3.13
N ASN A 62 16.48 10.22 1.85
CA ASN A 62 17.85 10.23 1.35
C ASN A 62 18.62 8.97 1.78
N VAL A 63 18.06 7.79 1.47
CA VAL A 63 18.67 6.49 1.81
C VAL A 63 19.93 6.28 0.97
N ASP A 64 21.00 5.88 1.64
CA ASP A 64 22.30 5.67 1.02
C ASP A 64 22.22 4.52 -0.01
N PRO A 65 22.87 4.63 -1.19
CA PRO A 65 22.71 3.65 -2.26
C PRO A 65 23.00 2.20 -1.84
N GLY A 66 23.94 1.99 -0.92
CA GLY A 66 24.28 0.67 -0.38
C GLY A 66 23.15 0.01 0.41
N ASP A 67 22.30 0.81 1.05
CA ASP A 67 21.27 0.33 1.98
C ASP A 67 19.88 0.25 1.32
N LYS A 68 19.73 0.78 0.10
CA LYS A 68 18.44 0.88 -0.60
C LYS A 68 17.72 -0.45 -0.76
N ALA A 69 18.44 -1.52 -1.09
CA ALA A 69 17.84 -2.82 -1.34
C ALA A 69 17.23 -3.40 -0.05
N GLU A 70 18.03 -3.47 1.02
CA GLU A 70 17.62 -4.01 2.31
C GLU A 70 16.52 -3.15 2.95
N PHE A 71 16.69 -1.82 2.96
CA PHE A 71 15.65 -0.93 3.49
C PHE A 71 14.34 -1.02 2.69
N THR A 72 14.40 -1.13 1.35
CA THR A 72 13.19 -1.30 0.52
C THR A 72 12.47 -2.60 0.85
N GLN A 73 13.22 -3.69 1.10
CA GLN A 73 12.63 -4.95 1.54
C GLN A 73 11.90 -4.78 2.87
N LEU A 74 12.59 -4.28 3.90
CA LEU A 74 12.01 -4.05 5.23
C LEU A 74 10.78 -3.13 5.19
N TYR A 75 10.83 -2.09 4.35
CA TYR A 75 9.71 -1.17 4.19
C TYR A 75 8.50 -1.84 3.55
N ASN A 76 8.68 -2.68 2.53
CA ASN A 76 7.57 -3.42 1.95
C ASN A 76 6.99 -4.45 2.94
N GLU A 77 7.84 -5.18 3.67
CA GLU A 77 7.41 -6.11 4.72
C GLU A 77 6.58 -5.41 5.81
N TYR A 78 7.01 -4.23 6.24
CA TYR A 78 6.27 -3.39 7.20
C TYR A 78 4.87 -3.03 6.69
N LEU A 79 4.76 -2.60 5.44
CA LEU A 79 3.49 -2.19 4.84
C LEU A 79 2.55 -3.38 4.60
N ASP A 80 3.08 -4.52 4.16
CA ASP A 80 2.29 -5.73 3.98
C ASP A 80 1.79 -6.27 5.33
N SER A 81 2.64 -6.23 6.37
CA SER A 81 2.24 -6.59 7.73
C SER A 81 1.18 -5.63 8.29
N GLN A 82 1.34 -4.31 8.10
CA GLN A 82 0.29 -3.34 8.44
C GLN A 82 -1.03 -3.66 7.73
N LYS A 83 -0.98 -4.00 6.45
CA LYS A 83 -2.17 -4.32 5.66
C LYS A 83 -2.88 -5.56 6.20
N GLN A 84 -2.14 -6.63 6.52
CA GLN A 84 -2.70 -7.85 7.13
C GLN A 84 -3.30 -7.60 8.52
N ILE A 85 -2.72 -6.71 9.32
CA ILE A 85 -3.30 -6.34 10.62
C ILE A 85 -4.60 -5.56 10.39
N LYS A 86 -4.59 -4.57 9.50
CA LYS A 86 -5.78 -3.75 9.21
C LYS A 86 -6.92 -4.55 8.58
N SER A 87 -6.63 -5.59 7.79
CA SER A 87 -7.67 -6.44 7.18
C SER A 87 -8.39 -7.34 8.18
N GLN A 88 -7.90 -7.47 9.42
CA GLN A 88 -8.62 -8.17 10.49
C GLN A 88 -9.78 -7.34 11.05
N PHE A 89 -9.89 -6.07 10.66
CA PHE A 89 -10.96 -5.16 11.06
C PHE A 89 -11.87 -4.86 9.87
N ASP A 90 -13.17 -4.90 10.11
CA ASP A 90 -14.13 -4.31 9.20
C ASP A 90 -14.49 -2.91 9.69
N PRO A 91 -14.10 -1.83 8.96
CA PRO A 91 -14.48 -0.47 9.30
C PRO A 91 -15.90 -0.09 8.84
N GLY A 92 -16.59 -0.96 8.10
CA GLY A 92 -17.85 -0.67 7.42
C GLY A 92 -19.13 -0.92 8.22
N PHE A 93 -19.08 -0.89 9.54
CA PHE A 93 -20.27 -1.10 10.39
C PHE A 93 -20.95 0.22 10.79
N ASN A 94 -22.26 0.16 11.03
CA ASN A 94 -23.03 1.27 11.61
C ASN A 94 -23.15 1.07 13.13
N PRO A 95 -22.55 1.93 13.97
CA PRO A 95 -22.64 1.80 15.42
C PRO A 95 -24.07 1.82 15.96
N GLU A 96 -24.97 2.59 15.32
CA GLU A 96 -26.36 2.78 15.75
C GLU A 96 -27.25 1.53 15.58
N THR A 97 -26.78 0.53 14.85
CA THR A 97 -27.52 -0.72 14.61
C THR A 97 -27.00 -1.90 15.43
N LEU A 98 -25.93 -1.70 16.21
CA LEU A 98 -25.34 -2.76 17.03
C LEU A 98 -26.06 -2.88 18.36
N SER A 99 -26.18 -4.11 18.87
CA SER A 99 -26.45 -4.33 20.29
C SER A 99 -25.26 -3.90 21.15
N ASP A 100 -25.48 -3.68 22.45
CA ASP A 100 -24.42 -3.31 23.40
C ASP A 100 -23.26 -4.31 23.41
N ASP A 101 -23.54 -5.62 23.34
CA ASP A 101 -22.52 -6.66 23.32
C ASP A 101 -21.70 -6.65 22.02
N GLU A 102 -22.35 -6.42 20.87
CA GLU A 102 -21.67 -6.27 19.59
C GLU A 102 -20.80 -5.00 19.56
N ALA A 103 -21.32 -3.89 20.06
CA ALA A 103 -20.59 -2.64 20.18
C ALA A 103 -19.35 -2.80 21.09
N LYS A 104 -19.52 -3.48 22.23
CA LYS A 104 -18.42 -3.81 23.15
C LYS A 104 -17.36 -4.70 22.49
N ALA A 105 -17.77 -5.69 21.70
CA ALA A 105 -16.85 -6.53 20.95
C ALA A 105 -16.06 -5.71 19.89
N LYS A 106 -16.72 -4.78 19.20
CA LYS A 106 -16.05 -3.87 18.24
C LYS A 106 -15.05 -2.94 18.93
N LEU A 107 -15.38 -2.39 20.09
CA LEU A 107 -14.45 -1.60 20.90
C LEU A 107 -13.23 -2.42 21.30
N GLN A 108 -13.43 -3.63 21.81
CA GLN A 108 -12.33 -4.51 22.20
C GLN A 108 -11.42 -4.85 21.00
N GLN A 109 -12.03 -5.20 19.86
CA GLN A 109 -11.30 -5.46 18.62
C GLN A 109 -10.45 -4.25 18.20
N SER A 110 -10.98 -3.03 18.33
CA SER A 110 -10.26 -1.81 17.98
C SER A 110 -8.98 -1.61 18.81
N PHE A 111 -9.02 -1.94 20.11
CA PHE A 111 -7.84 -1.88 20.98
C PHE A 111 -6.80 -2.93 20.60
N GLU A 112 -7.22 -4.18 20.33
CA GLU A 112 -6.33 -5.25 19.90
C GLU A 112 -5.60 -4.93 18.59
N ILE A 113 -6.31 -4.36 17.63
CA ILE A 113 -5.72 -3.91 16.37
C ILE A 113 -4.75 -2.76 16.60
N GLY A 114 -5.13 -1.78 17.44
CA GLY A 114 -4.26 -0.68 17.82
C GLY A 114 -2.94 -1.17 18.42
N GLN A 115 -3.02 -2.15 19.32
CA GLN A 115 -1.85 -2.80 19.93
C GLN A 115 -0.99 -3.52 18.88
N LYS A 116 -1.58 -4.34 18.01
CA LYS A 116 -0.88 -5.03 16.92
C LYS A 116 -0.18 -4.05 15.98
N LEU A 117 -0.81 -2.92 15.64
CA LEU A 117 -0.21 -1.88 14.80
C LEU A 117 0.96 -1.18 15.49
N LEU A 118 0.83 -0.90 16.79
CA LEU A 118 1.91 -0.32 17.59
C LEU A 118 3.11 -1.27 17.68
N ASP A 119 2.87 -2.54 17.96
CA ASP A 119 3.93 -3.55 18.06
C ASP A 119 4.59 -3.81 16.69
N ASN A 120 3.81 -3.80 15.61
CA ASN A 120 4.34 -3.83 14.25
C ASN A 120 5.27 -2.65 13.99
N ARG A 121 4.87 -1.44 14.39
CA ARG A 121 5.70 -0.23 14.25
C ARG A 121 6.99 -0.35 15.05
N LYS A 122 6.93 -0.80 16.32
CA LYS A 122 8.13 -1.02 17.15
C LYS A 122 9.10 -2.01 16.49
N ARG A 123 8.59 -3.18 16.10
CA ARG A 123 9.39 -4.25 15.46
C ARG A 123 10.11 -3.77 14.20
N TYR A 124 9.42 -3.04 13.32
CA TYR A 124 10.04 -2.56 12.09
C TYR A 124 10.91 -1.31 12.30
N ALA A 125 10.64 -0.50 13.33
CA ALA A 125 11.57 0.56 13.72
C ALA A 125 12.92 -0.02 14.16
N GLU A 126 12.91 -1.08 14.98
CA GLU A 126 14.10 -1.79 15.44
C GLU A 126 14.90 -2.43 14.29
N LYS A 127 14.21 -3.01 13.29
CA LYS A 127 14.88 -3.54 12.09
C LYS A 127 15.44 -2.43 11.22
N MET A 128 14.65 -1.39 10.94
CA MET A 128 15.07 -0.31 10.05
C MET A 128 16.22 0.52 10.62
N GLN A 129 16.28 0.71 11.95
CA GLN A 129 17.38 1.46 12.57
C GLN A 129 18.74 0.73 12.52
N GLN A 130 18.74 -0.57 12.19
CA GLN A 130 19.97 -1.32 11.91
C GLN A 130 20.51 -1.04 10.50
N VAL A 131 19.66 -0.53 9.60
CA VAL A 131 19.97 -0.32 8.18
C VAL A 131 20.11 1.17 7.84
N ILE A 132 19.30 2.03 8.48
CA ILE A 132 19.34 3.48 8.27
C ILE A 132 19.36 4.23 9.61
N PRO A 133 19.90 5.46 9.70
CA PRO A 133 19.90 6.24 10.92
C PRO A 133 18.50 6.43 11.54
N CYS A 134 18.42 6.41 12.88
CA CYS A 134 17.17 6.57 13.62
C CYS A 134 16.37 7.83 13.21
N GLN A 135 17.05 8.91 12.85
CA GLN A 135 16.42 10.15 12.37
C GLN A 135 15.65 9.92 11.07
N LYS A 136 16.17 9.09 10.15
CA LYS A 136 15.47 8.71 8.91
C LYS A 136 14.25 7.83 9.23
N VAL A 137 14.37 6.90 10.19
CA VAL A 137 13.24 6.08 10.67
C VAL A 137 12.14 6.95 11.31
N LEU A 138 12.51 7.93 12.13
CA LEU A 138 11.56 8.88 12.70
C LEU A 138 10.86 9.71 11.61
N LYS A 139 11.62 10.21 10.64
CA LYS A 139 11.09 10.98 9.50
C LYS A 139 10.10 10.15 8.68
N LEU A 140 10.38 8.87 8.45
CA LEU A 140 9.47 7.94 7.79
C LEU A 140 8.10 7.93 8.49
N PHE A 141 8.08 7.68 9.80
CA PHE A 141 6.81 7.59 10.53
C PHE A 141 6.07 8.93 10.65
N GLN A 142 6.79 10.06 10.69
CA GLN A 142 6.17 11.39 10.63
C GLN A 142 5.48 11.61 9.27
N SER A 143 6.12 11.18 8.18
CA SER A 143 5.56 11.31 6.83
C SER A 143 4.30 10.48 6.61
N GLU A 144 4.21 9.29 7.23
CA GLU A 144 3.02 8.44 7.16
C GLU A 144 1.78 9.09 7.78
N GLY A 145 1.93 9.71 8.95
CA GLY A 145 0.84 10.42 9.61
C GLY A 145 0.32 11.58 8.76
N MET A 146 1.23 12.42 8.27
CA MET A 146 0.87 13.57 7.41
C MET A 146 0.18 13.16 6.11
N MET A 147 0.64 12.09 5.47
CA MET A 147 0.02 11.60 4.23
C MET A 147 -1.40 11.08 4.46
N ARG A 148 -1.62 10.35 5.57
CA ARG A 148 -2.95 9.90 5.97
C ARG A 148 -3.88 11.08 6.21
N ASP A 149 -3.42 12.09 6.95
CA ASP A 149 -4.24 13.23 7.32
C ASP A 149 -4.63 14.06 6.09
N LYS A 150 -3.68 14.34 5.18
CA LYS A 150 -3.96 14.97 3.87
C LYS A 150 -4.91 14.16 3.00
N MET A 151 -4.84 12.83 3.05
CA MET A 151 -5.74 11.97 2.29
C MET A 151 -7.17 12.00 2.87
N ASN A 152 -7.30 12.12 4.19
CA ASN A 152 -8.59 12.27 4.86
C ASN A 152 -9.23 13.64 4.58
N GLU A 153 -8.46 14.72 4.57
CA GLU A 153 -8.92 16.07 4.21
C GLU A 153 -9.42 16.17 2.77
N ARG A 154 -8.85 15.37 1.86
CA ARG A 154 -9.22 15.36 0.42
C ARG A 154 -10.38 14.43 0.08
N LYS A 155 -10.84 13.60 1.02
CA LYS A 155 -12.09 12.86 0.78
C LYS A 155 -13.21 13.90 0.71
N PRO A 156 -14.00 13.95 -0.38
CA PRO A 156 -15.15 14.84 -0.41
C PRO A 156 -16.01 14.49 0.81
N HIS A 157 -16.19 15.46 1.70
CA HIS A 157 -17.23 15.36 2.72
C HIS A 157 -18.55 15.21 1.95
N VAL A 158 -19.07 13.98 1.90
CA VAL A 158 -20.43 13.74 1.44
C VAL A 158 -21.33 14.42 2.49
N HIS A 159 -21.63 15.70 2.25
CA HIS A 159 -22.64 16.42 2.99
C HIS A 159 -23.98 15.77 2.64
N ASN A 160 -24.39 14.77 3.43
CA ASN A 160 -25.78 14.38 3.49
C ASN A 160 -26.54 15.52 4.17
N ASN A 161 -27.11 16.41 3.35
CA ASN A 161 -28.11 17.37 3.79
C ASN A 161 -29.38 16.62 4.17
N THR A 162 -29.46 16.17 5.41
CA THR A 162 -30.73 15.87 6.10
C THR A 162 -30.85 16.77 7.32
N SER A 163 -30.95 18.07 7.07
CA SER A 163 -31.50 19.03 8.02
C SER A 163 -33.02 18.84 8.10
N GLY A 164 -33.45 17.86 8.89
CA GLY A 164 -34.81 17.87 9.46
C GLY A 164 -34.89 18.93 10.57
N PRO A 165 -36.02 19.64 10.71
CA PRO A 165 -36.13 20.69 11.72
C PRO A 165 -36.06 20.09 13.12
N LYS A 166 -35.10 20.56 13.93
CA LYS A 166 -35.06 20.29 15.38
C LYS A 166 -36.31 20.89 16.01
N GLN A 167 -37.26 20.05 16.41
CA GLN A 167 -38.24 20.42 17.43
C GLN A 167 -37.54 20.25 18.78
N ASN A 168 -37.37 21.36 19.50
CA ASN A 168 -36.98 21.33 20.90
C ASN A 168 -38.24 21.28 21.78
N PRO A 169 -38.22 20.54 22.91
CA PRO A 169 -39.25 20.58 23.93
C PRO A 169 -39.25 21.90 24.72
#